data_AF-A0A5J4PQ07-F1
#
_entry.id   AF-A0A5J4PQ07-F1
#
_cell.length_a   1.000
_cell.length_b   1.000
_cell.length_c   1.000
_cell.angle_alpha   90.00
_cell.angle_beta   90.00
_cell.angle_gamma   90.00
#
_symmetry.space_group_name_H-M   'P 1'
#
loop_
_entity.id
_entity.type
_entity.pdbx_description
1 polymer ?
#
loop_
_entity_poly.entity_id
_entity_poly.type
_entity_poly.pdbx_seq_one_letter_code
_entity_poly.pdbx_strand_id
1 'polypeptide(L)'
;MQTIDKFNFAGKKAFVRVDFNVPLDENFVITDDTRIRAALPTLKKIIGEGGSLIIGSHLGRPKGVTDKYSLRHILNHISELLGVEVQFANDCIGEEAVVKAAALQSGEVLLLENLRFYAEEEGKPRGLADDATDEEKAAAKKAIKESQKEFTKKLASYADCYVNDAFGTAHRAHASTALIANYFDSDHKLFGYLMDKEVQAVDKVLNDIRHPFTA
;
A
#
# COMPACT_ATOMS: atom_id res chain seq x y z
N MET A 1 4.91 -15.76 3.33
CA MET A 1 3.52 -15.27 3.48
C MET A 1 2.61 -16.26 2.81
N GLN A 2 1.40 -16.43 3.34
CA GLN A 2 0.42 -17.32 2.70
C GLN A 2 -0.25 -16.58 1.54
N THR A 3 -0.85 -17.31 0.60
CA THR A 3 -1.64 -16.71 -0.48
C THR A 3 -3.02 -16.33 0.02
N ILE A 4 -3.60 -15.30 -0.58
CA ILE A 4 -4.92 -14.80 -0.21
C ILE A 4 -6.05 -15.85 -0.29
N ASP A 5 -5.89 -16.90 -1.11
CA ASP A 5 -6.87 -18.00 -1.24
C ASP A 5 -7.05 -18.85 0.02
N LYS A 6 -6.09 -18.82 0.93
CA LYS A 6 -6.12 -19.63 2.17
C LYS A 6 -6.72 -18.90 3.36
N PHE A 7 -7.15 -17.65 3.16
CA PHE A 7 -7.68 -16.80 4.22
C PHE A 7 -9.17 -16.51 3.98
N ASN A 8 -9.95 -16.46 5.05
CA ASN A 8 -11.37 -16.09 5.01
C ASN A 8 -11.55 -14.64 5.46
N PHE A 9 -12.02 -13.77 4.56
CA PHE A 9 -12.22 -12.36 4.85
C PHE A 9 -13.55 -12.02 5.53
N ALA A 10 -14.46 -12.97 5.73
CA ALA A 10 -15.78 -12.70 6.30
C ALA A 10 -15.69 -12.00 7.66
N GLY A 11 -16.22 -10.77 7.73
CA GLY A 11 -16.19 -9.93 8.94
C GLY A 11 -14.80 -9.45 9.35
N LYS A 12 -13.79 -9.59 8.48
CA LYS A 12 -12.41 -9.11 8.71
C LYS A 12 -12.17 -7.82 7.96
N LYS A 13 -11.39 -6.95 8.58
CA LYS A 13 -10.85 -5.74 7.99
C LYS A 13 -9.45 -6.00 7.46
N ALA A 14 -9.24 -5.76 6.17
CA ALA A 14 -7.96 -6.00 5.51
C ALA A 14 -7.29 -4.68 5.12
N PHE A 15 -6.04 -4.49 5.55
CA PHE A 15 -5.19 -3.45 4.98
C PHE A 15 -4.48 -4.03 3.76
N VAL A 16 -4.72 -3.46 2.58
CA VAL A 16 -4.13 -3.91 1.32
C VAL A 16 -3.19 -2.85 0.77
N ARG A 17 -1.90 -3.22 0.68
CA ARG A 17 -0.89 -2.39 0.02
C ARG A 17 -0.90 -2.67 -1.48
N VAL A 18 -1.27 -1.67 -2.28
CA VAL A 18 -1.34 -1.75 -3.76
C VAL A 18 -0.43 -0.72 -4.41
N ASP A 19 -0.02 -0.98 -5.66
CA ASP A 19 0.69 0.00 -6.50
C ASP A 19 -0.29 0.76 -7.41
N PHE A 20 -0.81 1.90 -6.96
CA PHE A 20 -1.62 2.83 -7.76
C PHE A 20 -0.81 4.04 -8.22
N ASN A 21 0.51 3.89 -8.33
CA ASN A 21 1.34 4.92 -8.94
C ASN A 21 1.15 4.88 -10.47
N VAL A 22 0.03 5.42 -10.92
CA VAL A 22 -0.39 5.52 -12.33
C VAL A 22 0.02 6.86 -12.94
N PRO A 23 0.28 6.92 -14.26
CA PRO A 23 0.48 8.19 -14.95
C PRO A 23 -0.85 8.96 -15.04
N LEU A 24 -0.77 10.26 -14.74
CA LEU A 24 -1.86 11.23 -14.88
C LEU A 24 -1.44 12.31 -15.89
N ASP A 25 -2.39 12.80 -16.68
CA ASP A 25 -2.19 13.96 -17.55
C ASP A 25 -2.27 15.30 -16.78
N GLU A 26 -2.20 16.42 -17.50
CA GLU A 26 -2.25 17.77 -16.92
C GLU A 26 -3.57 18.10 -16.21
N ASN A 27 -4.65 17.37 -16.53
CA ASN A 27 -5.98 17.51 -15.92
C ASN A 27 -6.25 16.43 -14.87
N PHE A 28 -5.21 15.69 -14.43
CA PHE A 28 -5.30 14.57 -13.50
C PHE A 28 -6.11 13.37 -13.98
N VAL A 29 -6.28 13.22 -15.30
CA VAL A 29 -6.93 12.06 -15.91
C VAL A 29 -5.92 10.92 -16.02
N ILE A 30 -6.33 9.71 -15.66
CA ILE A 30 -5.51 8.50 -15.76
C ILE A 30 -5.26 8.18 -17.23
N THR A 31 -4.00 8.09 -17.64
CA THR A 31 -3.64 7.73 -19.04
C THR A 31 -3.34 6.24 -19.21
N ASP A 32 -3.05 5.53 -18.13
CA ASP A 32 -2.85 4.07 -18.08
C ASP A 32 -3.26 3.54 -16.71
N ASP A 33 -4.29 2.69 -16.67
CA ASP A 33 -4.85 2.13 -15.45
C ASP A 33 -4.42 0.67 -15.19
N THR A 34 -3.45 0.15 -15.94
CA THR A 34 -2.99 -1.25 -15.86
C THR A 34 -2.68 -1.67 -14.43
N ARG A 35 -2.04 -0.78 -13.64
CA ARG A 35 -1.68 -1.07 -12.25
C ARG A 35 -2.89 -1.16 -11.33
N ILE A 36 -3.92 -0.33 -11.56
CA ILE A 36 -5.18 -0.40 -10.81
C ILE A 36 -5.87 -1.72 -11.13
N ARG A 37 -5.99 -2.06 -12.43
CA ARG A 37 -6.59 -3.32 -12.89
C ARG A 37 -5.89 -4.55 -12.35
N ALA A 38 -4.57 -4.52 -12.24
CA ALA A 38 -3.78 -5.64 -11.72
C ALA A 38 -4.10 -5.99 -10.26
N ALA A 39 -4.47 -4.99 -9.44
CA ALA A 39 -4.84 -5.20 -8.04
C ALA A 39 -6.33 -5.61 -7.86
N LEU A 40 -7.20 -5.32 -8.82
CA LEU A 40 -8.65 -5.58 -8.70
C LEU A 40 -9.01 -7.02 -8.29
N PRO A 41 -8.36 -8.09 -8.80
CA PRO A 41 -8.70 -9.45 -8.37
C PRO A 41 -8.55 -9.65 -6.85
N THR A 42 -7.49 -9.09 -6.26
CA THR A 42 -7.23 -9.15 -4.82
C THR A 42 -8.29 -8.38 -4.04
N LEU A 43 -8.59 -7.14 -4.48
CA LEU A 43 -9.57 -6.28 -3.82
C LEU A 43 -10.99 -6.86 -3.89
N LYS A 44 -11.40 -7.37 -5.07
CA LYS A 44 -12.72 -7.97 -5.27
C LYS A 44 -12.90 -9.27 -4.48
N LYS A 45 -11.85 -10.06 -4.28
CA LYS A 45 -11.91 -11.25 -3.41
C LYS A 45 -12.27 -10.88 -1.98
N ILE A 46 -11.60 -9.88 -1.42
CA ILE A 46 -11.83 -9.45 -0.03
C ILE A 46 -13.27 -8.97 0.16
N ILE A 47 -13.74 -8.12 -0.74
CA ILE A 47 -15.12 -7.60 -0.72
C ILE A 47 -16.13 -8.74 -0.92
N GLY A 48 -15.90 -9.62 -1.90
CA GLY A 48 -16.79 -10.72 -2.25
C GLY A 48 -16.95 -11.77 -1.14
N GLU A 49 -15.97 -11.90 -0.25
CA GLU A 49 -16.04 -12.76 0.93
C GLU A 49 -16.63 -12.08 2.18
N GLY A 50 -17.09 -10.82 2.06
CA GLY A 50 -17.68 -10.08 3.17
C GLY A 50 -16.66 -9.41 4.09
N GLY A 51 -15.41 -9.23 3.62
CA GLY A 51 -14.42 -8.40 4.29
C GLY A 51 -14.63 -6.91 4.03
N SER A 52 -14.04 -6.09 4.87
CA SER A 52 -13.91 -4.64 4.66
C SER A 52 -12.49 -4.29 4.26
N LEU A 53 -12.34 -3.30 3.40
CA LEU A 53 -11.10 -3.08 2.66
C LEU A 53 -10.52 -1.68 2.92
N ILE A 54 -9.30 -1.62 3.43
CA ILE A 54 -8.51 -0.39 3.55
C ILE A 54 -7.37 -0.45 2.55
N ILE A 55 -7.39 0.45 1.57
CA ILE A 55 -6.40 0.53 0.50
C ILE A 55 -5.36 1.59 0.88
N GLY A 56 -4.09 1.16 0.96
CA GLY A 56 -2.95 2.06 1.07
C GLY A 56 -2.14 2.06 -0.22
N SER A 57 -1.98 3.22 -0.88
CA SER A 57 -1.11 3.35 -2.06
C SER A 57 -0.14 4.53 -1.99
N HIS A 58 0.60 4.77 -3.05
CA HIS A 58 1.40 5.97 -3.21
C HIS A 58 1.26 6.48 -4.65
N LEU A 59 1.46 7.77 -4.83
CA LEU A 59 1.52 8.41 -6.15
C LEU A 59 2.74 9.30 -6.23
N GLY A 60 3.56 9.09 -7.26
CA GLY A 60 4.78 9.85 -7.51
C GLY A 60 5.79 9.85 -6.36
N ARG A 61 6.53 10.95 -6.25
CA ARG A 61 7.58 11.20 -5.24
C ARG A 61 7.39 12.59 -4.63
N PRO A 62 6.34 12.81 -3.82
CA PRO A 62 6.09 14.09 -3.16
C PRO A 62 7.24 14.46 -2.22
N LYS A 63 7.61 15.75 -2.18
CA LYS A 63 8.48 16.32 -1.14
C LYS A 63 7.70 16.82 0.09
N GLY A 64 6.38 16.80 -0.01
CA GLY A 64 5.41 17.21 1.01
C GLY A 64 4.00 17.03 0.45
N VAL A 65 3.00 17.37 1.25
CA VAL A 65 1.59 17.31 0.85
C VAL A 65 1.35 18.25 -0.32
N THR A 66 0.78 17.74 -1.41
CA THR A 66 0.45 18.53 -2.60
C THR A 66 -0.66 17.86 -3.39
N ASP A 67 -1.57 18.67 -3.92
CA ASP A 67 -2.71 18.20 -4.72
C ASP A 67 -2.26 17.35 -5.91
N LYS A 68 -1.13 17.67 -6.55
CA LYS A 68 -0.59 16.93 -7.70
C LYS A 68 -0.43 15.43 -7.47
N TYR A 69 -0.15 15.03 -6.23
CA TYR A 69 0.09 13.64 -5.86
C TYR A 69 -1.01 13.08 -4.95
N SER A 70 -2.17 13.73 -4.85
CA SER A 70 -3.31 13.19 -4.11
C SER A 70 -3.87 11.96 -4.82
N LEU A 71 -4.23 10.92 -4.05
CA LEU A 71 -4.94 9.75 -4.54
C LEU A 71 -6.44 10.03 -4.77
N ARG A 72 -6.94 11.21 -4.36
CA ARG A 72 -8.33 11.61 -4.66
C ARG A 72 -8.61 11.63 -6.16
N HIS A 73 -7.60 11.95 -6.98
CA HIS A 73 -7.73 12.02 -8.45
C HIS A 73 -8.08 10.67 -9.08
N ILE A 74 -7.77 9.55 -8.43
CA ILE A 74 -8.06 8.20 -8.92
C ILE A 74 -9.25 7.54 -8.23
N LEU A 75 -9.88 8.23 -7.27
CA LEU A 75 -10.96 7.70 -6.42
C LEU A 75 -12.14 7.18 -7.24
N ASN A 76 -12.67 8.04 -8.13
CA ASN A 76 -13.84 7.72 -8.94
C ASN A 76 -13.57 6.50 -9.83
N HIS A 77 -12.39 6.45 -10.46
CA HIS A 77 -12.00 5.33 -11.33
C HIS A 77 -11.91 4.01 -10.56
N ILE A 78 -11.35 4.02 -9.35
CA ILE A 78 -11.30 2.83 -8.49
C ILE A 78 -12.71 2.37 -8.11
N SER A 79 -13.58 3.31 -7.74
CA SER A 79 -14.98 3.02 -7.38
C SER A 79 -15.74 2.39 -8.54
N GLU A 80 -15.62 2.93 -9.76
CA GLU A 80 -16.22 2.37 -10.97
C GLU A 80 -15.74 0.95 -11.26
N LEU A 81 -14.43 0.69 -11.14
CA LEU A 81 -13.85 -0.63 -11.42
C LEU A 81 -14.20 -1.68 -10.36
N LEU A 82 -14.31 -1.28 -9.09
CA LEU A 82 -14.74 -2.15 -8.00
C LEU A 82 -16.24 -2.41 -8.02
N GLY A 83 -17.04 -1.46 -8.54
CA GLY A 83 -18.50 -1.55 -8.55
C GLY A 83 -19.13 -1.26 -7.18
N VAL A 84 -18.38 -0.65 -6.27
CA VAL A 84 -18.83 -0.22 -4.94
C VAL A 84 -18.32 1.20 -4.68
N GLU A 85 -19.03 1.94 -3.83
CA GLU A 85 -18.55 3.23 -3.36
C GLU A 85 -17.24 3.07 -2.60
N VAL A 86 -16.26 3.91 -2.92
CA VAL A 86 -14.98 3.97 -2.22
C VAL A 86 -14.95 5.24 -1.41
N GLN A 87 -14.92 5.09 -0.09
CA GLN A 87 -14.70 6.20 0.83
C GLN A 87 -13.26 6.68 0.69
N PHE A 88 -13.02 7.97 0.87
CA PHE A 88 -11.68 8.56 0.83
C PHE A 88 -11.35 9.22 2.16
N ALA A 89 -10.18 8.98 2.73
CA ALA A 89 -9.64 9.77 3.83
C ALA A 89 -8.64 10.79 3.28
N ASN A 90 -8.76 12.05 3.69
CA ASN A 90 -7.85 13.14 3.30
C ASN A 90 -6.43 13.01 3.88
N ASP A 91 -6.21 12.02 4.73
CA ASP A 91 -4.94 11.67 5.35
C ASP A 91 -4.84 10.14 5.43
N CYS A 92 -3.67 9.60 5.78
CA CYS A 92 -3.49 8.16 5.98
C CYS A 92 -3.30 7.74 7.44
N ILE A 93 -3.00 8.66 8.36
CA ILE A 93 -2.88 8.39 9.79
C ILE A 93 -3.61 9.41 10.69
N GLY A 94 -4.15 10.47 10.10
CA GLY A 94 -4.92 11.53 10.77
C GLY A 94 -6.27 11.06 11.32
N GLU A 95 -6.94 11.96 12.05
CA GLU A 95 -8.19 11.65 12.76
C GLU A 95 -9.28 11.10 11.82
N GLU A 96 -9.45 11.68 10.64
CA GLU A 96 -10.42 11.23 9.66
C GLU A 96 -10.14 9.79 9.19
N ALA A 97 -8.87 9.45 8.93
CA ALA A 97 -8.47 8.10 8.56
C ALA A 97 -8.78 7.10 9.67
N VAL A 98 -8.52 7.46 10.93
CA VAL A 98 -8.83 6.63 12.10
C VAL A 98 -10.32 6.38 12.23
N VAL A 99 -11.13 7.44 12.13
CA VAL A 99 -12.59 7.35 12.29
C VAL A 99 -13.20 6.52 11.17
N LYS A 100 -12.84 6.80 9.90
CA LYS A 100 -13.34 6.04 8.75
C LYS A 100 -12.89 4.58 8.78
N ALA A 101 -11.62 4.33 9.11
CA ALA A 101 -11.11 2.97 9.23
C ALA A 101 -11.86 2.20 10.34
N ALA A 102 -12.14 2.83 11.49
CA ALA A 102 -12.87 2.19 12.58
C ALA A 102 -14.33 1.88 12.21
N ALA A 103 -15.00 2.82 11.54
CA ALA A 103 -16.42 2.72 11.17
C ALA A 103 -16.70 1.78 9.98
N LEU A 104 -15.66 1.38 9.24
CA LEU A 104 -15.79 0.60 8.01
C LEU A 104 -16.52 -0.74 8.22
N GLN A 105 -17.62 -0.93 7.51
CA GLN A 105 -18.47 -2.11 7.54
C GLN A 105 -18.07 -3.15 6.48
N SER A 106 -18.53 -4.39 6.63
CA SER A 106 -18.31 -5.46 5.64
C SER A 106 -18.75 -5.03 4.24
N GLY A 107 -17.90 -5.25 3.25
CA GLY A 107 -18.13 -4.83 1.86
C GLY A 107 -17.77 -3.38 1.56
N GLU A 108 -17.54 -2.54 2.57
CA GLU A 108 -17.12 -1.16 2.37
C GLU A 108 -15.61 -1.05 2.10
N VAL A 109 -15.25 -0.01 1.35
CA VAL A 109 -13.89 0.26 0.90
C VAL A 109 -13.48 1.66 1.32
N LEU A 110 -12.28 1.77 1.89
CA LEU A 110 -11.61 3.03 2.23
C LEU A 110 -10.29 3.15 1.48
N LEU A 111 -10.14 4.22 0.70
CA LEU A 111 -8.86 4.65 0.15
C LEU A 111 -8.23 5.68 1.07
N LEU A 112 -7.06 5.37 1.61
CA LEU A 112 -6.24 6.34 2.34
C LEU A 112 -5.52 7.28 1.36
N GLU A 113 -5.23 8.50 1.82
CA GLU A 113 -4.38 9.41 1.07
C GLU A 113 -2.95 8.84 0.89
N ASN A 114 -2.21 9.43 -0.06
CA ASN A 114 -0.87 9.04 -0.46
C ASN A 114 0.07 8.83 0.72
N LEU A 115 0.48 7.57 0.94
CA LEU A 115 1.35 7.23 2.07
C LEU A 115 2.70 7.96 2.02
N ARG A 116 3.18 8.36 0.82
CA ARG A 116 4.41 9.15 0.68
C ARG A 116 4.22 10.62 1.04
N PHE A 117 3.06 11.09 1.47
CA PHE A 117 3.00 12.39 2.14
C PHE A 117 3.77 12.38 3.47
N TYR A 118 3.90 11.21 4.10
CA TYR A 118 4.73 10.99 5.27
C TYR A 118 6.13 10.53 4.88
N ALA A 119 7.15 11.12 5.51
CA ALA A 119 8.55 10.73 5.31
C ALA A 119 8.83 9.33 5.91
N GLU A 120 8.05 8.99 6.93
CA GLU A 120 7.99 7.74 7.67
C GLU A 120 7.69 6.55 6.75
N GLU A 121 6.92 6.74 5.67
CA GLU A 121 6.69 5.69 4.68
C GLU A 121 8.00 5.21 4.04
N GLU A 122 8.87 6.13 3.66
CA GLU A 122 10.17 5.80 3.03
C GLU A 122 11.29 5.60 4.05
N GLY A 123 11.09 6.01 5.30
CA GLY A 123 12.10 5.96 6.36
C GLY A 123 13.30 6.85 6.10
N LYS A 124 13.10 7.93 5.31
CA LYS A 124 14.16 8.86 4.92
C LYS A 124 13.82 10.27 5.42
N PRO A 125 14.74 10.94 6.12
CA PRO A 125 14.51 12.32 6.54
C PRO A 125 14.37 13.23 5.32
N ARG A 126 13.50 14.24 5.44
CA ARG A 126 13.29 15.28 4.42
C ARG A 126 13.87 16.61 4.91
N GLY A 127 14.25 17.47 3.96
CA GLY A 127 14.68 18.84 4.26
C GLY A 127 16.05 18.95 4.94
N LEU A 128 16.89 17.90 4.86
CA LEU A 128 18.30 18.04 5.23
C LEU A 128 19.02 18.93 4.23
N ALA A 129 19.83 19.86 4.75
CA ALA A 129 20.70 20.67 3.92
C ALA A 129 21.79 19.79 3.28
N ASP A 130 22.26 20.18 2.09
CA ASP A 130 23.26 19.40 1.36
C ASP A 130 24.60 19.33 2.11
N ASP A 131 24.92 20.37 2.89
CA ASP A 131 26.09 20.52 3.75
C ASP A 131 25.89 20.00 5.19
N ALA A 132 24.74 19.38 5.50
CA ALA A 132 24.49 18.80 6.81
C ALA A 132 25.58 17.78 7.20
N THR A 133 26.02 17.82 8.46
CA THR A 133 27.10 16.96 8.95
C THR A 133 26.65 15.50 9.00
N ASP A 134 27.62 14.59 9.08
CA ASP A 134 27.31 13.16 9.22
C ASP A 134 26.57 12.86 10.53
N GLU A 135 26.86 13.62 11.61
CA GLU A 135 26.14 13.54 12.88
C GLU A 135 24.69 13.99 12.75
N GLU A 136 24.42 15.09 12.04
CA GLU A 136 23.06 15.59 11.78
C GLU A 136 22.26 14.61 10.93
N LYS A 137 22.88 14.07 9.87
CA LYS A 137 22.29 13.03 9.02
C LYS A 137 21.97 11.77 9.81
N ALA A 138 22.88 11.34 10.69
CA ALA A 138 22.68 10.18 11.55
C ALA A 138 21.56 10.40 12.56
N ALA A 139 21.51 11.58 13.19
CA ALA A 139 20.46 11.94 14.14
C ALA A 139 19.08 11.98 13.47
N ALA A 140 18.97 12.63 12.31
CA ALA A 140 17.73 12.69 11.54
C ALA A 140 17.28 11.30 11.07
N LYS A 141 18.22 10.44 10.65
CA LYS A 141 17.94 9.05 10.27
C LYS A 141 17.49 8.20 11.46
N LYS A 142 17.99 8.47 12.67
CA LYS A 142 17.54 7.80 13.89
C LYS A 142 16.12 8.25 14.26
N ALA A 143 15.86 9.55 14.20
CA ALA A 143 14.54 10.12 14.48
C ALA A 143 13.47 9.61 13.50
N ILE A 144 13.77 9.55 12.20
CA ILE A 144 12.81 9.04 11.21
C ILE A 144 12.52 7.56 11.41
N LYS A 145 13.51 6.76 11.82
CA LYS A 145 13.30 5.34 12.10
C LYS A 145 12.40 5.09 13.30
N GLU A 146 12.48 5.95 14.32
CA GLU A 146 11.62 5.81 15.50
C GLU A 146 10.18 6.22 15.18
N SER A 147 9.99 7.37 14.54
CA SER A 147 8.67 7.81 14.06
C SER A 147 8.07 6.87 13.01
N GLN A 148 8.89 6.24 12.16
CA GLN A 148 8.45 5.21 11.21
C GLN A 148 7.82 4.01 11.90
N LYS A 149 8.29 3.61 13.08
CA LYS A 149 7.66 2.51 13.83
C LYS A 149 6.25 2.90 14.27
N GLU A 150 6.08 4.11 14.81
CA GLU A 150 4.77 4.59 15.25
C GLU A 150 3.81 4.78 14.06
N PHE A 151 4.29 5.33 12.94
CA PHE A 151 3.54 5.40 11.69
C PHE A 151 3.10 4.02 11.20
N THR A 152 4.02 3.05 11.17
CA THR A 152 3.73 1.69 10.73
C THR A 152 2.72 1.00 11.65
N LYS A 153 2.90 1.14 12.97
CA LYS A 153 1.99 0.60 13.99
C LYS A 153 0.60 1.21 13.87
N LYS A 154 0.52 2.51 13.55
CA LYS A 154 -0.75 3.19 13.32
C LYS A 154 -1.50 2.63 12.11
N LEU A 155 -0.82 2.46 10.97
CA LEU A 155 -1.41 1.82 9.79
C LEU A 155 -1.86 0.38 10.10
N ALA A 156 -1.03 -0.40 10.78
CA ALA A 156 -1.35 -1.76 11.18
C ALA A 156 -2.60 -1.84 12.07
N SER A 157 -2.79 -0.85 12.96
CA SER A 157 -3.93 -0.81 13.90
C SER A 157 -5.29 -0.69 13.22
N TYR A 158 -5.33 -0.40 11.93
CA TYR A 158 -6.57 -0.27 11.18
C TYR A 158 -7.19 -1.58 10.74
N ALA A 159 -6.47 -2.70 10.78
CA ALA A 159 -6.92 -3.93 10.16
C ALA A 159 -6.64 -5.17 11.03
N ASP A 160 -7.42 -6.21 10.79
CA ASP A 160 -7.22 -7.53 11.38
C ASP A 160 -6.18 -8.34 10.61
N CYS A 161 -5.99 -8.04 9.32
CA CYS A 161 -5.04 -8.72 8.45
C CYS A 161 -4.40 -7.76 7.45
N TYR A 162 -3.22 -8.16 6.96
CA TYR A 162 -2.42 -7.41 6.00
C TYR A 162 -2.26 -8.21 4.70
N VAL A 163 -2.49 -7.54 3.58
CA VAL A 163 -2.26 -8.08 2.24
C VAL A 163 -1.28 -7.20 1.49
N ASN A 164 -0.16 -7.76 1.03
CA ASN A 164 0.75 -7.06 0.14
C ASN A 164 0.51 -7.47 -1.31
N ASP A 165 0.10 -6.52 -2.14
CA ASP A 165 -0.14 -6.69 -3.58
C ASP A 165 0.64 -5.68 -4.42
N ALA A 166 1.75 -5.15 -3.88
CA ALA A 166 2.55 -4.08 -4.49
C ALA A 166 4.00 -4.52 -4.78
N PHE A 167 4.18 -5.49 -5.70
CA PHE A 167 5.50 -6.06 -6.04
C PHE A 167 6.54 -5.00 -6.42
N GLY A 168 6.15 -3.98 -7.20
CA GLY A 168 7.04 -2.88 -7.62
C GLY A 168 7.67 -2.09 -6.47
N THR A 169 7.14 -2.21 -5.25
CA THR A 169 7.69 -1.57 -4.04
C THR A 169 8.22 -2.57 -2.99
N ALA A 170 8.11 -3.87 -3.24
CA ALA A 170 8.50 -4.92 -2.30
C ALA A 170 10.00 -4.96 -2.01
N HIS A 171 10.84 -4.50 -2.95
CA HIS A 171 12.29 -4.39 -2.78
C HIS A 171 12.73 -3.31 -1.79
N ARG A 172 11.80 -2.49 -1.27
CA ARG A 172 12.10 -1.41 -0.33
C ARG A 172 11.57 -1.74 1.06
N ALA A 173 12.37 -1.43 2.08
CA ALA A 173 11.98 -1.52 3.48
C ALA A 173 11.10 -0.33 3.91
N HIS A 174 10.02 -0.09 3.17
CA HIS A 174 9.05 0.95 3.50
C HIS A 174 8.09 0.49 4.60
N ALA A 175 7.47 1.45 5.28
CA ALA A 175 6.52 1.20 6.35
C ALA A 175 5.39 0.27 5.90
N SER A 176 4.68 0.66 4.84
CA SER A 176 3.49 -0.05 4.36
C SER A 176 3.73 -1.32 3.54
N THR A 177 4.99 -1.67 3.25
CA THR A 177 5.34 -2.89 2.50
C THR A 177 5.97 -3.94 3.40
N ALA A 178 7.14 -3.62 3.96
CA ALA A 178 7.98 -4.57 4.69
C ALA A 178 7.74 -4.51 6.19
N LEU A 179 7.63 -3.31 6.77
CA LEU A 179 7.62 -3.15 8.22
C LEU A 179 6.25 -3.48 8.82
N ILE A 180 5.16 -3.13 8.13
CA ILE A 180 3.78 -3.37 8.56
C ILE A 180 3.53 -4.87 8.81
N ALA A 181 4.14 -5.75 8.02
CA ALA A 181 4.01 -7.20 8.15
C ALA A 181 4.53 -7.76 9.49
N ASN A 182 5.33 -7.00 10.25
CA ASN A 182 5.80 -7.39 11.57
C ASN A 182 4.74 -7.24 12.67
N TYR A 183 3.66 -6.50 12.39
CA TYR A 183 2.55 -6.29 13.31
C TYR A 183 1.42 -7.33 13.16
N PHE A 184 1.58 -8.26 12.22
CA PHE A 184 0.65 -9.34 11.96
C PHE A 184 1.37 -10.69 12.13
N ASP A 185 0.67 -11.66 12.72
CA ASP A 185 1.17 -13.04 12.81
C ASP A 185 1.27 -13.69 11.41
N SER A 186 1.74 -14.94 11.35
CA SER A 186 1.93 -15.67 10.09
C SER A 186 0.65 -15.98 9.31
N ASP A 187 -0.50 -16.00 9.99
CA ASP A 187 -1.79 -16.39 9.42
C ASP A 187 -2.57 -15.16 8.93
N HIS A 188 -2.23 -13.97 9.43
CA HIS A 188 -2.87 -12.70 9.09
C HIS A 188 -2.00 -11.80 8.20
N LYS A 189 -0.94 -12.33 7.57
CA LYS A 189 -0.15 -11.63 6.54
C LYS A 189 -0.04 -12.42 5.24
N LEU A 190 -0.53 -11.82 4.17
CA LEU A 190 -0.89 -12.51 2.94
C LEU A 190 -0.29 -11.82 1.71
N PHE A 191 0.06 -12.59 0.70
CA PHE A 191 0.30 -12.05 -0.64
C PHE A 191 -1.02 -11.97 -1.40
N GLY A 192 -1.26 -10.82 -2.03
CA GLY A 192 -2.29 -10.69 -3.04
C GLY A 192 -1.91 -11.41 -4.32
N TYR A 193 -2.82 -11.47 -5.28
CA TYR A 193 -2.63 -12.25 -6.51
C TYR A 193 -1.53 -11.71 -7.41
N LEU A 194 -1.34 -10.39 -7.48
CA LEU A 194 -0.26 -9.80 -8.28
C LEU A 194 1.08 -10.15 -7.65
N MET A 195 1.22 -9.94 -6.34
CA MET A 195 2.46 -10.26 -5.63
C MET A 195 2.83 -11.74 -5.74
N ASP A 196 1.85 -12.64 -5.54
CA ASP A 196 2.09 -14.09 -5.62
C ASP A 196 2.52 -14.51 -7.02
N LYS A 197 1.87 -13.98 -8.07
CA LYS A 197 2.28 -14.24 -9.47
C LYS A 197 3.71 -13.78 -9.76
N GLU A 198 4.08 -12.59 -9.31
CA GLU A 198 5.44 -12.06 -9.53
C GLU A 198 6.49 -12.87 -8.78
N VAL A 199 6.22 -13.26 -7.52
CA VAL A 199 7.12 -14.13 -6.75
C VAL A 199 7.27 -15.48 -7.43
N GLN A 200 6.20 -16.10 -7.91
CA GLN A 200 6.26 -17.39 -8.62
C GLN A 200 6.99 -17.27 -9.97
N ALA A 201 6.83 -16.16 -10.69
CA ALA A 201 7.54 -15.93 -11.95
C ALA A 201 9.04 -15.80 -11.71
N VAL A 202 9.45 -15.04 -10.70
CA VAL A 202 10.86 -14.90 -10.29
C VAL A 202 11.42 -16.25 -9.82
N ASP A 203 10.67 -16.99 -8.99
CA ASP A 203 11.10 -18.30 -8.49
C ASP A 203 11.34 -19.30 -9.63
N LYS A 204 10.46 -19.33 -10.64
CA LYS A 204 10.66 -20.15 -11.85
C LYS A 204 11.95 -19.79 -12.58
N VAL A 205 12.25 -18.50 -12.74
CA VAL A 205 13.48 -18.08 -13.43
C VAL A 205 14.72 -18.40 -12.61
N LEU A 206 14.67 -18.29 -11.28
CA LEU A 206 15.82 -18.52 -10.41
C LEU A 206 16.09 -19.99 -10.09
N ASN A 207 15.04 -20.80 -9.95
CA ASN A 207 15.12 -22.15 -9.38
C ASN A 207 14.62 -23.28 -10.29
N ASP A 208 13.73 -23.01 -11.26
CA ASP A 208 13.13 -24.04 -12.15
C ASP A 208 13.04 -23.55 -13.61
N ILE A 209 14.19 -23.10 -14.13
CA ILE A 209 14.24 -22.50 -15.45
C ILE A 209 14.20 -23.56 -16.54
N ARG A 210 13.24 -23.43 -17.47
CA ARG A 210 13.13 -24.34 -18.62
C ARG A 210 14.07 -23.88 -19.74
N HIS A 211 14.88 -24.82 -20.24
CA HIS A 211 15.79 -24.58 -21.35
C HIS A 211 15.19 -25.01 -22.71
N PRO A 212 15.60 -24.37 -23.83
CA PRO A 212 16.55 -23.26 -23.90
C PRO A 212 15.95 -21.97 -23.33
N PHE A 213 16.74 -21.28 -22.50
CA PHE A 213 16.37 -20.00 -21.90
C PHE A 213 17.13 -18.88 -22.60
N THR A 214 16.43 -17.79 -22.90
CA THR A 214 17.01 -16.56 -23.43
C THR A 214 16.57 -15.41 -22.53
N ALA A 215 17.54 -14.63 -22.07
CA ALA A 215 17.33 -13.46 -21.23
C ALA A 215 17.12 -12.20 -22.08
#